data_AF-A0ABD4PQ09-F1
#
_entry.id   AF-A0ABD4PQ09-F1
#
_cell.length_a   1.000
_cell.length_b   1.000
_cell.length_c   1.000
_cell.angle_alpha   90.00
_cell.angle_beta   90.00
_cell.angle_gamma   90.00
#
_symmetry.space_group_name_H-M   'P 1'
#
loop_
_entity.id
_entity.type
_entity.pdbx_description
1 polymer ?
#
loop_
_entity_poly.entity_id
_entity_poly.type
_entity_poly.pdbx_seq_one_letter_code
_entity_poly.pdbx_strand_id
1 'polypeptide(L)'
;MTVPADKVKNNTEVTATAKDPGGNESAPVTVTSKTDGVADAPALTIPEVADSVANAAELKDGLQAEVKLPAGTVEGAVITLTVTHPDKTTRTETHTVSKDEAADGTVSMVVPKGSVVDGQNSVSVSLTQGSNPAKAGNKVEFVVDGQVPGDTNGDGVADVTPAVAIPEATDGVNAKELKDGVQAEVTVPAGSAEGDTVTLTVTKPDGKT
;
A
#
# COMPACT_ATOMS: atom_id res chain seq x y z
N MET A 1 -3.02 -12.27 50.34
CA MET A 1 -3.54 -10.93 49.99
C MET A 1 -4.22 -11.03 48.63
N THR A 2 -5.36 -10.38 48.44
CA THR A 2 -6.07 -10.33 47.16
C THR A 2 -6.25 -8.87 46.79
N VAL A 3 -5.93 -8.50 45.54
CA VAL A 3 -6.13 -7.12 45.05
C VAL A 3 -7.59 -6.96 44.60
N PRO A 4 -8.28 -5.84 44.94
CA PRO A 4 -9.66 -5.62 44.51
C PRO A 4 -9.80 -5.60 42.98
N ALA A 5 -10.89 -6.20 42.47
CA ALA A 5 -11.11 -6.38 41.04
C ALA A 5 -11.28 -5.05 40.28
N ASP A 6 -11.79 -4.00 40.93
CA ASP A 6 -11.94 -2.66 40.33
C ASP A 6 -10.60 -1.92 40.19
N LYS A 7 -9.53 -2.42 40.83
CA LYS A 7 -8.19 -1.81 40.83
C LYS A 7 -7.22 -2.46 39.84
N VAL A 8 -7.58 -3.59 39.25
CA VAL A 8 -6.73 -4.29 38.27
C VAL A 8 -7.44 -4.32 36.93
N LYS A 9 -6.85 -3.66 35.94
CA LYS A 9 -7.22 -3.74 34.52
C LYS A 9 -6.08 -4.40 33.74
N ASN A 10 -6.23 -4.52 32.43
CA ASN A 10 -5.12 -4.88 31.54
C ASN A 10 -3.96 -3.88 31.70
N ASN A 11 -2.71 -4.38 31.67
CA ASN A 11 -1.48 -3.59 31.84
C ASN A 11 -1.37 -2.81 33.17
N THR A 12 -1.99 -3.29 34.24
CA THR A 12 -1.87 -2.69 35.59
C THR A 12 -0.63 -3.24 36.30
N GLU A 13 0.21 -2.38 36.84
CA GLU A 13 1.34 -2.77 37.69
C GLU A 13 0.90 -3.04 39.14
N VAL A 14 1.45 -4.10 39.72
CA VAL A 14 1.27 -4.48 41.13
C VAL A 14 2.65 -4.62 41.77
N THR A 15 2.93 -3.79 42.78
CA THR A 15 4.22 -3.75 43.48
C THR A 15 4.09 -4.23 44.92
N ALA A 16 5.07 -5.00 45.40
CA ALA A 16 5.17 -5.47 46.78
C ALA A 16 6.52 -5.10 47.41
N THR A 17 6.49 -4.68 48.67
CA THR A 17 7.65 -4.41 49.54
C THR A 17 7.41 -5.04 50.91
N ALA A 18 8.44 -5.55 51.57
CA ALA A 18 8.38 -6.05 52.95
C ALA A 18 9.16 -5.13 53.89
N LYS A 19 8.69 -4.96 55.13
CA LYS A 19 9.35 -4.14 56.16
C LYS A 19 9.32 -4.86 57.51
N ASP A 20 10.44 -4.92 58.22
CA ASP A 20 10.51 -5.49 59.57
C ASP A 20 10.14 -4.44 60.66
N PRO A 21 9.94 -4.83 61.94
CA PRO A 21 9.68 -3.87 63.02
C PRO A 21 10.82 -2.88 63.29
N GLY A 22 12.05 -3.21 62.89
CA GLY A 22 13.23 -2.34 62.98
C GLY A 22 13.30 -1.30 61.87
N GLY A 23 12.41 -1.39 60.87
CA GLY A 23 12.30 -0.46 59.76
C GLY A 23 13.12 -0.82 58.52
N ASN A 24 13.74 -2.00 58.47
CA ASN A 24 14.49 -2.46 57.29
C ASN A 24 13.51 -2.88 56.18
N GLU A 25 13.65 -2.31 54.98
CA GLU A 25 12.79 -2.59 53.83
C GLU A 25 13.49 -3.49 52.81
N SER A 26 12.72 -4.39 52.19
CA SER A 26 13.17 -5.14 51.02
C SER A 26 13.21 -4.25 49.78
N ALA A 27 13.94 -4.69 48.74
CA ALA A 27 13.72 -4.15 47.41
C ALA A 27 12.25 -4.40 46.96
N PRO A 28 11.65 -3.50 46.17
CA PRO A 28 10.34 -3.73 45.60
C PRO A 28 10.39 -4.82 44.52
N VAL A 29 9.31 -5.60 44.43
CA VAL A 29 9.04 -6.51 43.31
C VAL A 29 7.77 -6.04 42.62
N THR A 30 7.83 -5.84 41.30
CA THR A 30 6.68 -5.41 40.48
C THR A 30 6.31 -6.50 39.48
N VAL A 31 5.02 -6.72 39.29
CA VAL A 31 4.44 -7.58 38.24
C VAL A 31 3.35 -6.80 37.52
N THR A 32 3.29 -6.90 36.20
CA THR A 32 2.23 -6.28 35.40
C THR A 32 1.16 -7.31 35.03
N SER A 33 -0.11 -6.96 35.17
CA SER A 33 -1.22 -7.79 34.71
C SER A 33 -1.18 -7.95 33.19
N LYS A 34 -1.60 -9.12 32.71
CA LYS A 34 -1.66 -9.39 31.28
C LYS A 34 -2.80 -8.60 30.63
N THR A 35 -2.64 -8.33 29.35
CA THR A 35 -3.70 -7.81 28.48
C THR A 35 -4.54 -8.98 27.98
N ASP A 36 -5.87 -8.86 27.99
CA ASP A 36 -6.73 -9.83 27.31
C ASP A 36 -6.54 -9.77 25.79
N GLY A 37 -6.75 -10.89 25.11
CA GLY A 37 -6.74 -10.94 23.65
C GLY A 37 -8.03 -10.36 23.04
N VAL A 38 -7.99 -10.06 21.74
CA VAL A 38 -9.19 -9.70 20.98
C VAL A 38 -9.86 -10.95 20.39
N ALA A 39 -11.19 -10.99 20.42
CA ALA A 39 -11.96 -12.14 19.92
C ALA A 39 -12.05 -12.16 18.40
N ASP A 40 -12.34 -11.01 17.80
CA ASP A 40 -12.51 -10.84 16.36
C ASP A 40 -11.22 -10.46 15.65
N ALA A 41 -11.18 -10.67 14.34
CA ALA A 41 -10.06 -10.32 13.50
C ALA A 41 -10.12 -8.84 13.07
N PRO A 42 -8.96 -8.15 12.90
CA PRO A 42 -8.94 -6.86 12.24
C PRO A 42 -9.34 -7.00 10.76
N ALA A 43 -9.87 -5.93 10.17
CA ALA A 43 -10.20 -5.88 8.74
C ALA A 43 -9.44 -4.76 8.04
N LEU A 44 -8.75 -5.09 6.96
CA LEU A 44 -7.99 -4.20 6.11
C LEU A 44 -8.75 -3.89 4.82
N THR A 45 -8.76 -2.63 4.43
CA THR A 45 -9.15 -2.19 3.09
C THR A 45 -8.05 -1.31 2.49
N ILE A 46 -7.84 -1.41 1.19
CA ILE A 46 -6.94 -0.55 0.42
C ILE A 46 -7.77 -0.06 -0.77
N PRO A 47 -8.47 1.08 -0.63
CA PRO A 47 -9.43 1.53 -1.65
C PRO A 47 -8.80 1.77 -3.02
N GLU A 48 -7.53 2.18 -3.08
CA GLU A 48 -6.80 2.46 -4.32
C GLU A 48 -6.60 1.23 -5.22
N VAL A 49 -6.74 0.01 -4.69
CA VAL A 49 -6.59 -1.23 -5.47
C VAL A 49 -7.90 -2.00 -5.56
N ALA A 50 -9.04 -1.31 -5.48
CA ALA A 50 -10.36 -1.93 -5.55
C ALA A 50 -10.63 -2.60 -6.91
N ASP A 51 -9.97 -2.14 -7.97
CA ASP A 51 -9.95 -2.75 -9.31
C ASP A 51 -8.88 -3.86 -9.44
N SER A 52 -8.23 -4.21 -8.33
CA SER A 52 -7.13 -5.17 -8.22
C SER A 52 -5.82 -4.75 -8.90
N VAL A 53 -5.66 -3.47 -9.28
CA VAL A 53 -4.43 -2.93 -9.84
C VAL A 53 -3.92 -1.77 -8.98
N ALA A 54 -2.60 -1.63 -8.87
CA ALA A 54 -1.92 -0.48 -8.32
C ALA A 54 -1.06 0.13 -9.43
N ASN A 55 -1.55 1.18 -10.07
CA ASN A 55 -0.89 1.82 -11.20
C ASN A 55 0.14 2.87 -10.77
N ALA A 56 0.91 3.39 -11.73
CA ALA A 56 1.89 4.45 -11.51
C ALA A 56 1.35 5.68 -10.73
N ALA A 57 0.06 5.99 -10.87
CA ALA A 57 -0.56 7.14 -10.20
C ALA A 57 -0.90 6.85 -8.73
N GLU A 58 -1.46 5.67 -8.44
CA GLU A 58 -1.76 5.20 -7.08
C GLU A 58 -0.48 5.00 -6.25
N LEU A 59 0.64 4.70 -6.89
CA LEU A 59 1.92 4.51 -6.21
C LEU A 59 2.66 5.81 -5.87
N LYS A 60 2.13 6.98 -6.23
CA LYS A 60 2.84 8.26 -6.11
C LYS A 60 3.20 8.61 -4.67
N ASP A 61 2.27 8.41 -3.75
CA ASP A 61 2.39 8.63 -2.30
C ASP A 61 2.30 7.33 -1.48
N GLY A 62 2.15 6.20 -2.16
CA GLY A 62 2.00 4.88 -1.55
C GLY A 62 0.54 4.57 -1.24
N LEU A 63 0.20 3.28 -1.13
CA LEU A 63 -1.20 2.85 -1.09
C LEU A 63 -1.81 3.15 0.28
N GLN A 64 -2.92 3.89 0.33
CA GLN A 64 -3.59 4.20 1.58
C GLN A 64 -4.48 3.05 2.03
N ALA A 65 -4.30 2.67 3.29
CA ALA A 65 -4.92 1.54 3.92
C ALA A 65 -5.76 2.00 5.12
N GLU A 66 -6.91 1.38 5.30
CA GLU A 66 -7.71 1.52 6.51
C GLU A 66 -7.83 0.18 7.22
N VAL A 67 -7.51 0.16 8.51
CA VAL A 67 -7.64 -1.01 9.37
C VAL A 67 -8.76 -0.77 10.39
N LYS A 68 -9.85 -1.51 10.24
CA LYS A 68 -10.90 -1.60 11.24
C LYS A 68 -10.46 -2.49 12.40
N LEU A 69 -10.50 -1.94 13.60
CA LEU A 69 -10.10 -2.61 14.83
C LEU A 69 -11.25 -3.46 15.39
N PRO A 70 -10.98 -4.69 15.87
CA PRO A 70 -11.98 -5.49 16.56
C PRO A 70 -12.28 -4.88 17.94
N ALA A 71 -13.51 -5.11 18.43
CA ALA A 71 -13.90 -4.67 19.77
C ALA A 71 -12.98 -5.26 20.84
N GLY A 72 -12.62 -4.44 21.85
CA GLY A 72 -11.67 -4.82 22.89
C GLY A 72 -10.19 -4.59 22.54
N THR A 73 -9.91 -4.02 21.36
CA THR A 73 -8.59 -3.45 21.07
C THR A 73 -8.30 -2.31 22.05
N VAL A 74 -7.11 -2.26 22.63
CA VAL A 74 -6.67 -1.22 23.56
C VAL A 74 -5.43 -0.49 23.05
N GLU A 75 -5.18 0.69 23.63
CA GLU A 75 -3.94 1.44 23.45
C GLU A 75 -2.71 0.54 23.65
N GLY A 76 -1.72 0.66 22.77
CA GLY A 76 -0.51 -0.15 22.76
C GLY A 76 -0.64 -1.48 22.03
N ALA A 77 -1.82 -1.84 21.51
CA ALA A 77 -1.92 -2.93 20.55
C ALA A 77 -1.13 -2.59 19.27
N VAL A 78 -0.53 -3.60 18.64
CA VAL A 78 0.33 -3.42 17.47
C VAL A 78 -0.36 -4.02 16.24
N ILE A 79 -0.64 -3.17 15.26
CA ILE A 79 -1.06 -3.58 13.92
C ILE A 79 0.20 -3.85 13.11
N THR A 80 0.21 -4.96 12.38
CA THR A 80 1.25 -5.27 11.40
C THR A 80 0.61 -5.48 10.05
N LEU A 81 0.95 -4.61 9.09
CA LEU A 81 0.72 -4.85 7.67
C LEU A 81 1.91 -5.60 7.12
N THR A 82 1.66 -6.75 6.50
CA THR A 82 2.67 -7.55 5.82
C THR A 82 2.41 -7.49 4.32
N VAL A 83 3.27 -6.77 3.61
CA VAL A 83 3.33 -6.82 2.15
C VAL A 83 4.05 -8.12 1.77
N THR A 84 3.44 -8.95 0.95
CA THR A 84 4.05 -10.14 0.35
C THR A 84 4.26 -9.88 -1.13
N HIS A 85 5.51 -9.94 -1.55
CA HIS A 85 5.94 -9.76 -2.94
C HIS A 85 5.68 -11.01 -3.79
N PRO A 86 5.76 -10.91 -5.13
CA PRO A 86 5.64 -12.07 -6.01
C PRO A 86 6.57 -13.23 -5.62
N ASP A 87 7.80 -12.92 -5.19
CA ASP A 87 8.85 -13.87 -4.80
C ASP A 87 8.67 -14.46 -3.38
N LYS A 88 7.57 -14.12 -2.71
CA LYS A 88 7.23 -14.51 -1.33
C LYS A 88 8.12 -13.90 -0.26
N THR A 89 9.03 -12.99 -0.62
CA THR A 89 9.63 -12.11 0.38
C THR A 89 8.57 -11.17 0.92
N THR A 90 8.83 -10.65 2.12
CA THR A 90 7.87 -9.83 2.84
C THR A 90 8.52 -8.56 3.35
N ARG A 91 7.70 -7.51 3.40
CA ARG A 91 8.01 -6.25 4.09
C ARG A 91 6.90 -5.97 5.08
N THR A 92 7.25 -5.44 6.23
CA THR A 92 6.29 -5.20 7.30
C THR A 92 6.26 -3.72 7.68
N GLU A 93 5.07 -3.17 7.79
CA GLU A 93 4.82 -1.86 8.38
C GLU A 93 4.04 -2.07 9.67
N THR A 94 4.47 -1.45 10.76
CA THR A 94 3.81 -1.59 12.06
C THR A 94 3.25 -0.27 12.54
N HIS A 95 2.14 -0.34 13.26
CA HIS A 95 1.53 0.81 13.92
C HIS A 95 1.13 0.45 15.34
N THR A 96 1.42 1.34 16.28
CA THR A 96 0.99 1.19 17.67
C THR A 96 -0.31 1.97 17.85
N VAL A 97 -1.39 1.25 18.16
CA VAL A 97 -2.72 1.82 18.36
C VAL A 97 -2.69 2.82 19.53
N SER A 98 -3.06 4.05 19.23
CA SER A 98 -3.27 5.11 20.22
C SER A 98 -4.60 4.93 20.96
N LYS A 99 -4.79 5.71 22.02
CA LYS A 99 -6.03 5.70 22.79
C LYS A 99 -7.24 6.14 21.97
N ASP A 100 -7.06 7.15 21.12
CA ASP A 100 -8.14 7.71 20.30
C ASP A 100 -8.53 6.73 19.19
N GLU A 101 -7.56 6.11 18.52
CA GLU A 101 -7.81 5.07 17.52
C GLU A 101 -8.53 3.85 18.10
N ALA A 102 -8.16 3.42 19.32
CA ALA A 102 -8.87 2.34 20.01
C ALA A 102 -10.34 2.71 20.32
N ALA A 103 -10.63 3.99 20.57
CA ALA A 103 -11.98 4.48 20.80
C ALA A 103 -12.77 4.61 19.49
N ASP A 104 -12.13 5.09 18.42
CA ASP A 104 -12.72 5.26 17.09
C ASP A 104 -12.93 3.91 16.39
N GLY A 105 -12.11 2.92 16.72
CA GLY A 105 -12.18 1.57 16.15
C GLY A 105 -11.59 1.47 14.73
N THR A 106 -10.81 2.45 14.31
CA THR A 106 -10.17 2.48 12.99
C THR A 106 -8.77 3.11 13.05
N VAL A 107 -7.90 2.72 12.14
CA VAL A 107 -6.55 3.26 11.95
C VAL A 107 -6.30 3.46 10.47
N SER A 108 -5.82 4.65 10.09
CA SER A 108 -5.30 4.92 8.76
C SER A 108 -3.80 4.63 8.69
N MET A 109 -3.38 3.85 7.72
CA MET A 109 -1.97 3.51 7.47
C MET A 109 -1.65 3.74 6.00
N VAL A 110 -0.36 3.84 5.68
CA VAL A 110 0.13 3.90 4.30
C VAL A 110 1.02 2.70 4.07
N VAL A 111 0.82 1.99 2.95
CA VAL A 111 1.75 1.02 2.41
C VAL A 111 2.74 1.79 1.53
N PRO A 112 4.01 1.97 1.95
CA PRO A 112 4.93 2.82 1.21
C PRO A 112 5.14 2.33 -0.21
N LYS A 113 5.29 3.24 -1.18
CA LYS A 113 5.54 2.89 -2.58
C LYS A 113 6.72 1.93 -2.78
N GLY A 114 7.79 2.10 -2.00
CA GLY A 114 8.97 1.23 -2.04
C GLY A 114 8.79 -0.11 -1.31
N SER A 115 7.65 -0.30 -0.64
CA SER A 115 7.29 -1.55 0.03
C SER A 115 6.56 -2.51 -0.90
N VAL A 116 6.11 -2.07 -2.08
CA VAL A 116 5.58 -2.92 -3.15
C VAL A 116 6.55 -2.97 -4.34
N VAL A 117 6.37 -3.95 -5.21
CA VAL A 117 7.18 -4.14 -6.42
C VAL A 117 6.27 -4.47 -7.60
N ASP A 118 6.70 -4.24 -8.83
CA ASP A 118 5.92 -4.60 -10.02
C ASP A 118 5.45 -6.07 -9.99
N GLY A 119 4.19 -6.32 -10.39
CA GLY A 119 3.56 -7.63 -10.39
C GLY A 119 2.64 -7.94 -9.19
N GLN A 120 2.32 -9.22 -8.99
CA GLN A 120 1.35 -9.65 -7.98
C GLN A 120 1.85 -9.41 -6.55
N ASN A 121 1.24 -8.47 -5.86
CA ASN A 121 1.46 -8.20 -4.45
C ASN A 121 0.23 -8.60 -3.63
N SER A 122 0.44 -8.70 -2.32
CA SER A 122 -0.67 -8.74 -1.38
C SER A 122 -0.29 -8.05 -0.09
N VAL A 123 -1.27 -7.50 0.60
CA VAL A 123 -1.10 -6.92 1.94
C VAL A 123 -2.05 -7.65 2.87
N SER A 124 -1.51 -8.28 3.90
CA SER A 124 -2.29 -8.88 4.99
C SER A 124 -2.13 -8.07 6.26
N VAL A 125 -3.18 -8.01 7.07
CA VAL A 125 -3.14 -7.35 8.39
C VAL A 125 -3.13 -8.38 9.52
N SER A 126 -2.45 -8.05 10.61
CA SER A 126 -2.59 -8.75 11.88
C SER A 126 -2.56 -7.76 13.05
N LEU A 127 -3.15 -8.15 14.18
CA LEU A 127 -3.18 -7.36 15.41
C LEU A 127 -2.61 -8.18 16.56
N THR A 128 -1.63 -7.64 17.27
CA THR A 128 -1.06 -8.22 18.49
C THR A 128 -1.39 -7.34 19.68
N GLN A 129 -1.99 -7.91 20.73
CA GLN A 129 -2.36 -7.19 21.94
C GLN A 129 -1.68 -7.82 23.16
N GLY A 130 -0.76 -7.08 23.79
CA GLY A 130 0.03 -7.59 24.90
C GLY A 130 0.87 -8.81 24.51
N SER A 131 0.87 -9.84 25.35
CA SER A 131 1.56 -11.11 25.07
C SER A 131 0.70 -12.16 24.38
N ASN A 132 -0.48 -11.79 23.87
CA ASN A 132 -1.36 -12.72 23.16
C ASN A 132 -0.82 -13.02 21.76
N PRO A 133 -1.07 -14.23 21.22
CA PRO A 133 -0.75 -14.52 19.82
C PRO A 133 -1.39 -13.51 18.87
N ALA A 134 -0.70 -13.20 17.76
CA ALA A 134 -1.21 -12.30 16.74
C ALA A 134 -2.52 -12.84 16.15
N LYS A 135 -3.52 -11.96 16.04
CA LYS A 135 -4.79 -12.24 15.38
C LYS A 135 -4.69 -11.80 13.92
N ALA A 136 -4.71 -12.78 13.01
CA ALA A 136 -4.71 -12.49 11.58
C ALA A 136 -6.06 -11.93 11.12
N GLY A 137 -6.02 -10.91 10.26
CA GLY A 137 -7.15 -10.37 9.52
C GLY A 137 -7.23 -10.88 8.09
N ASN A 138 -7.93 -10.13 7.24
CA ASN A 138 -8.00 -10.43 5.82
C ASN A 138 -6.71 -10.03 5.08
N LYS A 139 -6.66 -10.43 3.81
CA LYS A 139 -5.62 -10.11 2.84
C LYS A 139 -6.26 -9.40 1.66
N VAL A 140 -5.59 -8.36 1.16
CA VAL A 140 -5.92 -7.67 -0.09
C VAL A 140 -4.86 -8.08 -1.10
N GLU A 141 -5.27 -8.58 -2.26
CA GLU A 141 -4.39 -8.99 -3.36
C GLU A 141 -4.58 -8.03 -4.53
N PHE A 142 -3.48 -7.57 -5.12
CA PHE A 142 -3.49 -6.62 -6.25
C PHE A 142 -2.23 -6.79 -7.09
N VAL A 143 -2.31 -6.40 -8.35
CA VAL A 143 -1.17 -6.36 -9.27
C VAL A 143 -0.64 -4.93 -9.31
N VAL A 144 0.65 -4.75 -9.08
CA VAL A 144 1.32 -3.47 -9.25
C VAL A 144 1.76 -3.35 -10.71
N ASP A 145 1.41 -2.25 -11.33
CA ASP A 145 1.91 -1.85 -12.65
C ASP A 145 2.32 -0.38 -12.60
N GLY A 146 3.59 -0.15 -12.29
CA GLY A 146 4.13 1.20 -12.12
C GLY A 146 4.49 1.91 -13.43
N GLN A 147 4.35 1.26 -14.59
CA GLN A 147 4.93 1.71 -15.85
C GLN A 147 3.91 2.46 -16.72
N VAL A 148 4.38 3.43 -17.51
CA VAL A 148 3.53 4.35 -18.30
C VAL A 148 4.03 4.62 -19.70
N PRO A 149 3.18 5.25 -20.57
CA PRO A 149 3.48 5.98 -21.81
C PRO A 149 4.68 6.87 -21.94
N GLY A 150 5.84 6.26 -21.87
CA GLY A 150 7.11 6.79 -22.25
C GLY A 150 8.24 6.04 -21.57
N ASP A 151 7.93 5.20 -20.60
CA ASP A 151 8.79 4.94 -19.48
C ASP A 151 9.76 3.81 -19.74
N THR A 152 11.02 4.20 -19.96
CA THR A 152 12.11 3.25 -20.22
C THR A 152 12.87 2.89 -18.96
N ASN A 153 12.68 3.64 -17.87
CA ASN A 153 13.46 3.48 -16.66
C ASN A 153 12.65 2.94 -15.47
N GLY A 154 11.33 2.74 -15.65
CA GLY A 154 10.44 2.16 -14.67
C GLY A 154 10.22 3.06 -13.46
N ASP A 155 10.49 4.35 -13.60
CA ASP A 155 10.16 5.36 -12.59
C ASP A 155 8.72 5.85 -12.71
N GLY A 156 7.93 5.24 -13.60
CA GLY A 156 6.60 5.71 -13.94
C GLY A 156 6.63 6.99 -14.77
N VAL A 157 7.76 7.34 -15.40
CA VAL A 157 7.93 8.58 -16.16
C VAL A 157 8.36 8.32 -17.60
N ALA A 158 7.70 9.03 -18.50
CA ALA A 158 7.97 8.97 -19.92
C ALA A 158 9.35 9.53 -20.36
N ASP A 159 10.14 8.72 -21.06
CA ASP A 159 11.50 9.03 -21.55
C ASP A 159 11.58 9.41 -23.05
N VAL A 160 10.58 9.13 -23.90
CA VAL A 160 10.58 9.57 -25.32
C VAL A 160 9.19 9.87 -25.90
N THR A 161 9.13 10.62 -27.00
CA THR A 161 7.91 11.03 -27.73
C THR A 161 7.57 10.19 -28.97
N PRO A 162 6.28 10.22 -29.37
CA PRO A 162 5.86 9.85 -30.71
C PRO A 162 6.56 10.66 -31.80
N ALA A 163 6.71 10.11 -33.01
CA ALA A 163 7.37 10.77 -34.15
C ALA A 163 6.85 10.22 -35.48
N VAL A 164 6.39 11.07 -36.40
CA VAL A 164 5.78 10.65 -37.69
C VAL A 164 6.63 11.07 -38.89
N ALA A 165 6.77 10.22 -39.92
CA ALA A 165 7.52 10.48 -41.15
C ALA A 165 6.75 10.00 -42.41
N ILE A 166 7.06 10.53 -43.61
CA ILE A 166 6.48 10.09 -44.89
C ILE A 166 7.64 9.86 -45.87
N PRO A 167 8.26 8.68 -45.88
CA PRO A 167 9.59 8.50 -46.48
C PRO A 167 9.60 8.54 -48.01
N GLU A 168 8.53 8.11 -48.67
CA GLU A 168 8.46 8.09 -50.13
C GLU A 168 8.28 9.48 -50.75
N ALA A 169 7.90 10.47 -49.93
CA ALA A 169 7.62 11.82 -50.37
C ALA A 169 8.81 12.78 -50.11
N THR A 170 10.06 12.32 -50.32
CA THR A 170 11.25 13.18 -50.10
C THR A 170 11.26 14.45 -50.95
N ASP A 171 10.61 14.41 -52.12
CA ASP A 171 10.41 15.52 -53.06
C ASP A 171 8.92 15.91 -53.21
N GLY A 172 8.08 15.47 -52.27
CA GLY A 172 6.63 15.64 -52.30
C GLY A 172 5.89 14.44 -52.89
N VAL A 173 4.60 14.32 -52.59
CA VAL A 173 3.76 13.24 -53.11
C VAL A 173 3.44 13.50 -54.58
N ASN A 174 3.74 12.54 -55.46
CA ASN A 174 3.43 12.62 -56.88
C ASN A 174 2.49 11.47 -57.33
N ALA A 175 2.15 11.46 -58.63
CA ALA A 175 1.18 10.53 -59.19
C ALA A 175 1.63 9.05 -59.11
N LYS A 176 2.92 8.81 -58.88
CA LYS A 176 3.48 7.48 -58.70
C LYS A 176 3.19 6.93 -57.30
N GLU A 177 3.43 7.70 -56.23
CA GLU A 177 3.11 7.31 -54.84
C GLU A 177 1.60 7.28 -54.61
N LEU A 178 0.82 8.13 -55.30
CA LEU A 178 -0.63 8.14 -55.14
C LEU A 178 -1.34 6.96 -55.84
N LYS A 179 -0.62 6.16 -56.63
CA LYS A 179 -1.21 5.04 -57.39
C LYS A 179 -1.65 3.89 -56.48
N ASP A 180 -0.98 3.75 -55.35
CA ASP A 180 -1.23 2.77 -54.29
C ASP A 180 -1.45 3.42 -52.92
N GLY A 181 -1.17 4.72 -52.75
CA GLY A 181 -1.51 5.51 -51.56
C GLY A 181 -0.27 5.99 -50.81
N VAL A 182 -0.40 7.05 -50.01
CA VAL A 182 0.75 7.64 -49.30
C VAL A 182 1.06 6.89 -48.03
N GLN A 183 2.29 6.44 -47.92
CA GLN A 183 2.81 5.75 -46.76
C GLN A 183 3.33 6.76 -45.72
N ALA A 184 2.71 6.74 -44.52
CA ALA A 184 3.20 7.42 -43.33
C ALA A 184 3.72 6.42 -42.29
N GLU A 185 4.73 6.84 -41.55
CA GLU A 185 5.37 6.16 -40.44
C GLU A 185 5.06 6.93 -39.16
N VAL A 186 4.71 6.28 -38.04
CA VAL A 186 4.49 6.89 -36.72
C VAL A 186 5.32 6.15 -35.67
N THR A 187 5.85 6.88 -34.71
CA THR A 187 6.52 6.48 -33.46
C THR A 187 5.60 6.96 -32.34
N VAL A 188 5.53 6.31 -31.17
CA VAL A 188 4.68 6.67 -30.00
C VAL A 188 5.53 6.89 -28.75
N PRO A 189 5.03 7.57 -27.69
CA PRO A 189 5.80 7.77 -26.49
C PRO A 189 5.94 6.42 -25.78
N ALA A 190 7.17 6.13 -25.39
CA ALA A 190 7.71 4.89 -24.82
C ALA A 190 6.99 4.13 -23.67
N GLY A 191 5.68 4.16 -23.55
CA GLY A 191 4.97 3.19 -22.72
C GLY A 191 3.46 3.22 -22.86
N SER A 192 3.02 3.69 -24.03
CA SER A 192 1.67 3.50 -24.58
C SER A 192 0.97 2.31 -23.89
N ALA A 193 0.07 2.44 -22.92
CA ALA A 193 -0.56 1.36 -22.18
C ALA A 193 -1.88 0.95 -22.83
N GLU A 194 -1.95 -0.18 -23.52
CA GLU A 194 -3.14 -0.75 -24.19
C GLU A 194 -4.52 -0.44 -23.55
N GLY A 195 -5.49 -0.04 -24.38
CA GLY A 195 -6.48 0.96 -23.97
C GLY A 195 -6.01 2.36 -24.38
N ASP A 196 -4.69 2.52 -24.44
CA ASP A 196 -4.00 3.59 -25.12
C ASP A 196 -4.01 3.35 -26.61
N THR A 197 -4.22 4.44 -27.30
CA THR A 197 -4.68 4.43 -28.68
C THR A 197 -3.68 5.19 -29.54
N VAL A 198 -3.26 4.57 -30.63
CA VAL A 198 -2.39 5.20 -31.65
C VAL A 198 -3.27 5.83 -32.73
N THR A 199 -3.14 7.14 -33.01
CA THR A 199 -4.00 7.88 -33.97
C THR A 199 -3.19 8.58 -35.06
N LEU A 200 -3.54 8.35 -36.32
CA LEU A 200 -2.95 8.95 -37.53
C LEU A 200 -3.96 9.90 -38.20
N THR A 201 -3.56 11.05 -38.75
CA THR A 201 -4.46 12.05 -39.39
C THR A 201 -3.83 12.69 -40.63
N VAL A 202 -4.64 12.88 -41.68
CA VAL A 202 -4.22 13.42 -43.00
C VAL A 202 -4.96 14.74 -43.29
N THR A 203 -4.34 15.73 -43.97
CA THR A 203 -4.94 17.07 -44.24
C THR A 203 -4.59 17.61 -45.62
N LYS A 204 -5.59 18.14 -46.35
CA LYS A 204 -5.43 18.69 -47.72
C LYS A 204 -4.84 20.11 -47.72
N PRO A 205 -4.24 20.55 -48.86
CA PRO A 205 -3.69 21.91 -49.00
C PRO A 205 -4.71 23.04 -48.92
N ASP A 206 -5.98 22.78 -49.25
CA ASP A 206 -7.10 23.71 -49.00
C ASP A 206 -7.53 23.76 -47.52
N GLY A 207 -6.82 23.03 -46.65
CA GLY A 207 -6.98 23.00 -45.20
C GLY A 207 -7.97 21.95 -44.68
N LYS A 208 -8.57 21.13 -45.54
CA LYS A 208 -9.59 20.15 -45.14
C LYS A 208 -8.98 18.78 -44.81
N THR A 209 -9.26 18.23 -43.63
CA THR A 209 -8.97 16.83 -43.23
C THR A 209 -9.90 15.84 -43.93
#